data_AF-V4YHI4-F1
#
_entry.id   AF-V4YHI4-F1
#
_cell.length_a   1.000
_cell.length_b   1.000
_cell.length_c   1.000
_cell.angle_alpha   90.00
_cell.angle_beta   90.00
_cell.angle_gamma   90.00
#
_symmetry.space_group_name_H-M   'P 1'
#
loop_
_entity.id
_entity.type
_entity.pdbx_description
1 polymer ?
#
loop_
_entity_poly.entity_id
_entity_poly.type
_entity_poly.pdbx_seq_one_letter_code
_entity_poly.pdbx_strand_id
1 'polypeptide(L)'
;MCDQVDDISVGSPRDPDTRGGHVAIEHPDAAKLSRALRDRGIIVDYRPPNVVRVCPSPLYTRFEDVTAVVDTIEKILIDGAHADYQVQGGVT
;
A
#
# COMPACT_ATOMS: atom_id res chain seq x y z
N MET A 1 11.19 6.56 7.92
CA MET A 1 10.18 5.53 8.20
C MET A 1 9.93 4.61 7.01
N CYS A 2 9.92 5.09 5.75
CA CYS A 2 9.92 4.16 4.59
C CYS A 2 11.28 3.52 4.29
N ASP A 3 12.40 4.11 4.73
CA ASP A 3 13.77 3.61 4.46
C ASP A 3 14.20 2.41 5.33
N GLN A 4 13.32 1.88 6.17
CA GLN A 4 13.62 0.78 7.12
C GLN A 4 13.02 -0.56 6.70
N VAL A 5 12.33 -0.59 5.57
CA VAL A 5 11.62 -1.76 5.07
C VAL A 5 12.15 -2.06 3.68
N ASP A 6 12.61 -3.29 3.46
CA ASP A 6 13.23 -3.68 2.19
C ASP A 6 12.23 -3.57 1.02
N ASP A 7 12.74 -3.15 -0.14
CA ASP A 7 12.04 -3.12 -1.44
C ASP A 7 10.73 -2.30 -1.52
N ILE A 8 10.56 -1.27 -0.67
CA ILE A 8 9.45 -0.30 -0.79
C ILE A 8 9.91 1.04 -1.39
N SER A 9 9.15 1.56 -2.34
CA SER A 9 9.36 2.91 -2.88
C SER A 9 8.04 3.69 -2.95
N VAL A 10 8.13 5.02 -3.04
CA VAL A 10 6.96 5.90 -3.24
C VAL A 10 7.04 6.46 -4.65
N GLY A 11 6.15 6.00 -5.53
CA GLY A 11 6.06 6.45 -6.92
C GLY A 11 5.32 7.79 -7.09
N SER A 12 4.63 8.25 -6.05
CA SER A 12 3.99 9.57 -6.07
C SER A 12 5.01 10.70 -5.90
N PRO A 13 4.85 11.83 -6.63
CA PRO A 13 5.68 13.02 -6.42
C PRO A 13 5.67 13.47 -4.95
N ARG A 14 6.84 13.89 -4.47
CA ARG A 14 6.99 14.46 -3.12
C ARG A 14 6.40 15.87 -3.01
N ASP A 15 6.42 16.60 -4.12
CA ASP A 15 5.86 17.93 -4.23
C ASP A 15 4.32 17.86 -4.15
N PRO A 16 3.69 18.52 -3.15
CA PRO A 16 2.24 18.52 -2.99
C PRO A 16 1.50 19.16 -4.17
N ASP A 17 2.11 20.08 -4.91
CA ASP A 17 1.45 20.80 -6.01
C ASP A 17 1.37 19.96 -7.29
N THR A 18 2.10 18.85 -7.36
CA THR A 18 2.15 17.96 -8.53
C THR A 18 1.56 16.57 -8.27
N ARG A 19 0.91 16.37 -7.11
CA ARG A 19 0.28 15.09 -6.73
C ARG A 19 -1.22 15.23 -6.46
N GLY A 20 -1.94 14.14 -6.71
CA GLY A 20 -3.35 14.03 -6.33
C GLY A 20 -3.55 13.58 -4.88
N GLY A 21 -4.80 13.24 -4.53
CA GLY A 21 -5.17 12.72 -3.20
C GLY A 21 -4.83 11.24 -2.96
N HIS A 22 -3.89 10.67 -3.69
CA HIS A 22 -3.47 9.28 -3.52
C HIS A 22 -1.95 9.17 -3.45
N VAL A 23 -1.49 8.11 -2.79
CA VAL A 23 -0.09 7.74 -2.68
C VAL A 23 0.11 6.38 -3.34
N ALA A 24 1.01 6.33 -4.32
CA ALA A 24 1.45 5.12 -4.98
C ALA A 24 2.66 4.55 -4.22
N ILE A 25 2.48 3.37 -3.67
CA ILE A 25 3.51 2.56 -3.03
C ILE A 25 3.92 1.49 -4.03
N GLU A 26 5.20 1.40 -4.31
CA GLU A 26 5.76 0.39 -5.21
C GLU A 26 6.44 -0.71 -4.40
N HIS A 27 6.16 -1.96 -4.76
CA HIS A 27 6.76 -3.14 -4.15
C HIS A 27 6.76 -4.29 -5.17
N PRO A 28 7.84 -5.08 -5.31
CA PRO A 28 7.90 -6.21 -6.25
C PRO A 28 6.73 -7.18 -6.11
N ASP A 29 6.32 -7.45 -4.87
CA ASP A 29 5.18 -8.31 -4.51
C ASP A 29 3.89 -7.52 -4.19
N ALA A 30 3.68 -6.35 -4.81
CA ALA A 30 2.52 -5.48 -4.56
C ALA A 30 1.15 -6.18 -4.65
N ALA A 31 1.03 -7.18 -5.52
CA ALA A 31 -0.20 -7.97 -5.64
C ALA A 31 -0.50 -8.76 -4.36
N LYS A 32 0.53 -9.38 -3.77
CA LYS A 32 0.43 -10.12 -2.51
C LYS A 32 0.20 -9.18 -1.33
N LEU A 33 0.92 -8.06 -1.31
CA LEU A 33 0.76 -7.00 -0.31
C LEU A 33 -0.68 -6.45 -0.30
N SER A 34 -1.23 -6.14 -1.47
CA SER A 34 -2.62 -5.69 -1.62
C SER A 34 -3.62 -6.69 -1.04
N ARG A 35 -3.39 -7.99 -1.24
CA ARG A 35 -4.25 -9.04 -0.68
C ARG A 35 -4.11 -9.14 0.84
N ALA A 36 -2.88 -9.09 1.36
CA ALA A 36 -2.61 -9.06 2.80
C ALA A 36 -3.25 -7.86 3.50
N LEU A 37 -3.29 -6.70 2.85
CA LEU A 37 -3.96 -5.50 3.34
C LEU A 37 -5.48 -5.66 3.33
N ARG A 38 -6.05 -6.20 2.25
CA ARG A 38 -7.50 -6.45 2.13
C ARG A 38 -8.02 -7.41 3.18
N ASP A 39 -7.28 -8.47 3.49
CA ASP A 39 -7.61 -9.42 4.55
C ASP A 39 -7.63 -8.78 5.95
N ARG A 40 -6.87 -7.69 6.13
CA ARG A 40 -6.84 -6.89 7.37
C ARG A 40 -7.86 -5.73 7.34
N GLY A 41 -8.77 -5.72 6.36
CA GLY A 41 -9.82 -4.71 6.22
C GLY A 41 -9.37 -3.40 5.54
N ILE A 42 -8.13 -3.32 5.05
CA ILE A 42 -7.59 -2.14 4.38
C ILE A 42 -7.80 -2.29 2.87
N ILE A 43 -8.76 -1.56 2.32
CA ILE A 43 -9.10 -1.61 0.89
C ILE A 43 -8.15 -0.69 0.11
N VAL A 44 -7.30 -1.31 -0.72
CA VAL A 44 -6.33 -0.61 -1.58
C VAL A 44 -6.51 -0.99 -3.04
N ASP A 45 -6.14 -0.10 -3.95
CA ASP A 45 -6.18 -0.38 -5.39
C ASP A 45 -4.82 -0.90 -5.87
N TYR A 46 -4.76 -2.13 -6.37
CA TYR A 46 -3.55 -2.70 -6.96
C TYR A 46 -3.52 -2.42 -8.46
N ARG A 47 -2.40 -1.88 -8.93
CA ARG A 47 -2.11 -1.63 -10.33
C ARG A 47 -0.89 -2.44 -10.74
N PRO A 48 -1.05 -3.42 -11.66
CA PRO A 48 0.08 -4.13 -12.23
C PRO A 48 1.10 -3.16 -12.85
N PRO A 49 2.40 -3.48 -12.79
CA PRO A 49 2.97 -4.73 -12.28
C PRO A 49 3.28 -4.74 -10.78
N ASN A 50 3.47 -3.59 -10.15
CA ASN A 50 4.10 -3.51 -8.82
C ASN A 50 3.59 -2.35 -7.94
N VAL A 51 2.40 -1.81 -8.20
CA VAL A 51 1.92 -0.58 -7.52
C VAL A 51 0.68 -0.85 -6.66
N VAL A 52 0.70 -0.39 -5.41
CA VAL A 52 -0.45 -0.30 -4.51
C VAL A 52 -0.79 1.17 -4.28
N ARG A 53 -2.01 1.59 -4.63
CA ARG A 53 -2.49 2.96 -4.41
C ARG A 53 -3.32 3.04 -3.14
N VAL A 54 -2.91 3.93 -2.25
CA VAL A 54 -3.63 4.30 -1.02
C VAL A 54 -4.27 5.66 -1.25
N CYS A 55 -5.59 5.72 -1.11
CA CYS A 55 -6.38 6.93 -1.40
C CYS A 55 -7.14 7.38 -0.13
N PRO A 56 -6.49 8.11 0.79
CA PRO A 56 -7.18 8.67 1.95
C PRO A 56 -8.16 9.76 1.48
N SER A 57 -9.44 9.62 1.85
CA SER A 57 -10.45 10.62 1.50
C SER A 57 -10.46 11.73 2.54
N PRO A 58 -10.36 13.01 2.14
CA PRO A 58 -10.37 14.11 3.10
C PRO A 58 -11.71 14.26 3.84
N LEU A 59 -12.79 13.64 3.34
CA LEU A 59 -14.12 13.74 3.94
C LEU A 59 -14.33 12.83 5.15
N TYR A 60 -13.61 11.72 5.23
CA TYR A 60 -13.89 10.68 6.23
C TYR A 60 -12.67 9.92 6.73
N THR A 61 -11.47 10.17 6.19
CA THR A 61 -10.23 9.58 6.69
C THR A 61 -9.59 10.52 7.70
N ARG A 62 -9.27 9.99 8.89
CA ARG A 62 -8.54 10.71 9.94
C ARG A 62 -7.04 10.48 9.78
N PHE A 63 -6.23 11.35 10.40
CA PHE A 63 -4.77 11.16 10.44
C PHE A 63 -4.38 9.84 11.11
N GLU A 64 -5.09 9.44 12.16
CA GLU A 64 -4.87 8.15 12.85
C GLU A 64 -5.07 6.94 11.93
N ASP A 65 -6.03 6.98 11.01
CA ASP A 65 -6.26 5.91 10.04
C ASP A 65 -5.07 5.77 9.09
N VAL A 66 -4.49 6.90 8.67
CA VAL A 66 -3.31 6.92 7.78
C VAL A 66 -2.11 6.30 8.50
N THR A 67 -1.86 6.68 9.75
CA THR A 67 -0.77 6.11 10.55
C THR A 67 -0.99 4.60 10.75
N ALA A 68 -2.20 4.17 11.11
CA ALA A 68 -2.51 2.76 11.32
C ALA A 68 -2.30 1.91 10.04
N VAL A 69 -2.61 2.47 8.87
CA VAL A 69 -2.33 1.82 7.58
C VAL A 69 -0.83 1.69 7.34
N VAL A 70 -0.05 2.75 7.60
CA VAL A 70 1.41 2.73 7.46
C VAL A 70 2.03 1.68 8.39
N ASP A 71 1.64 1.65 9.66
CA ASP A 71 2.12 0.67 10.65
C ASP A 71 1.77 -0.76 10.23
N THR A 72 0.58 -0.96 9.65
CA THR A 72 0.15 -2.27 9.15
C THR A 72 0.98 -2.71 7.95
N ILE A 73 1.28 -1.80 7.02
CA ILE A 73 2.15 -2.08 5.87
C ILE A 73 3.55 -2.46 6.34
N GLU A 74 4.14 -1.67 7.23
CA GLU A 74 5.46 -1.94 7.81
C GLU A 74 5.50 -3.31 8.47
N LYS A 75 4.50 -3.63 9.29
CA LYS A 75 4.40 -4.94 9.95
C LYS A 75 4.29 -6.11 8.96
N ILE A 76 3.48 -5.99 7.91
CA ILE A 76 3.33 -7.06 6.90
C ILE A 76 4.65 -7.33 6.17
N LEU A 77 5.44 -6.28 5.93
CA LEU A 77 6.70 -6.39 5.22
C LEU A 77 7.80 -6.95 6.14
N ILE A 78 7.90 -6.46 7.38
CA ILE A 78 8.85 -6.98 8.39
C ILE A 78 8.57 -8.46 8.71
N ASP A 79 7.30 -8.81 8.93
CA ASP A 79 6.92 -10.18 9.28
C ASP A 79 6.94 -11.12 8.05
N GLY A 80 7.11 -10.59 6.84
CA GLY A 80 7.00 -11.36 5.59
C GLY A 80 5.60 -11.94 5.35
N ALA A 81 4.57 -11.47 6.06
CA ALA A 81 3.23 -12.06 6.06
C ALA A 81 2.53 -12.00 4.68
N HIS A 82 3.01 -11.17 3.77
CA HIS A 82 2.53 -11.12 2.39
C HIS A 82 3.03 -12.31 1.55
N ALA A 83 4.11 -12.99 1.93
CA ALA A 83 4.70 -14.08 1.14
C ALA A 83 3.77 -15.29 1.01
N ASP A 84 2.91 -15.54 2.01
CA ASP A 84 1.95 -16.65 2.02
C ASP A 84 0.78 -16.45 1.05
N TYR A 85 0.61 -15.23 0.54
CA TYR A 85 -0.51 -14.89 -0.33
C TYR A 85 -0.25 -15.32 -1.78
N GLN A 86 -1.23 -16.02 -2.34
CA GLN A 86 -1.26 -16.35 -3.76
C GLN A 86 -1.93 -15.23 -4.56
N VAL A 87 -1.33 -14.84 -5.68
CA VAL A 87 -1.91 -13.87 -6.60
C VAL A 87 -2.76 -14.65 -7.62
N GLN A 88 -4.09 -14.59 -7.50
CA GLN A 88 -4.93 -15.03 -8.61
C GLN A 88 -4.99 -13.90 -9.63
N GLY A 89 -4.48 -14.17 -10.84
CA GLY A 89 -4.69 -13.32 -12.00
C GLY A 89 -6.16 -13.33 -12.39
N GLY A 90 -6.96 -12.50 -11.73
CA GLY A 90 -8.39 -12.38 -11.98
C GLY A 90 -8.73 -10.95 -12.31
N VAL A 91 -8.80 -10.65 -13.60
CA VAL A 91 -9.55 -9.49 -14.10
C VAL A 91 -10.99 -9.66 -13.64
N THR A 92 -11.51 -8.71 -12.86
CA THR A 92 -12.95 -8.47 -12.71
C THR A 92 -13.16 -6.99 -12.47
#